data_AF-A0A6A5ZQE3-F1
#
_entry.id   AF-A0A6A5ZQE3-F1
#
_cell.length_a   1.000
_cell.length_b   1.000
_cell.length_c   1.000
_cell.angle_alpha   90.00
_cell.angle_beta   90.00
_cell.angle_gamma   90.00
#
_symmetry.space_group_name_H-M   'P 1'
#
loop_
_entity.id
_entity.type
_entity.pdbx_description
1 polymer ?
#
loop_
_entity_poly.entity_id
_entity_poly.type
_entity_poly.pdbx_seq_one_letter_code
_entity_poly.pdbx_strand_id
1 'polypeptide(L)'
;MDIKIRNIPRGTRPIDLRDLLKEHLYRFNIRYFDIQIDYTRERKAIITIEEETKAREFLATFGGKHPVQRLFLLEELLEFGHSTHRGQPDPLKVRLLREKRLCQWSASETIDPQSFIKTCTYFKAAERPPVFHIVSLETGLWMRDRLGKLSFDQKYKDARNVGTIIFGQNTLVIYLEKSRHRNSYHGRIDIPYDSIENAITTSSSKHDFLTCTLRTLPKVYEFVGEKNLHLYLGQLSRAPSSKGEISRSPKSHTLLRRCNLSSNVDDNVALCTVYRVSLRHKQQASRLLQFIRRIPTLHRKDCFKTTVPSGRTKSVAFEYEVLEHKLSDFGILKHLDFNL
;
A
#
# COMPACT_ATOMS: atom_id res chain seq x y z
N MET A 1 7.25 22.62 9.70
CA MET A 1 7.37 23.89 8.96
C MET A 1 7.05 23.68 7.49
N ASP A 2 6.30 24.60 6.89
CA ASP A 2 6.00 24.60 5.46
C ASP A 2 6.88 25.60 4.70
N ILE A 3 7.55 25.11 3.66
CA ILE A 3 8.36 25.90 2.73
C ILE A 3 7.62 26.02 1.41
N LYS A 4 7.33 27.24 0.98
CA LYS A 4 6.77 27.55 -0.34
C LYS A 4 7.88 27.56 -1.38
N ILE A 5 7.68 26.84 -2.47
CA ILE A 5 8.49 26.88 -3.69
C ILE A 5 7.70 27.60 -4.78
N ARG A 6 8.32 28.53 -5.50
CA ARG A 6 7.74 29.21 -6.67
C ARG A 6 8.58 28.92 -7.92
N ASN A 7 8.06 29.37 -9.07
CA ASN A 7 8.67 29.20 -10.40
C ASN A 7 8.84 27.72 -10.80
N ILE A 8 7.83 26.90 -10.52
CA ILE A 8 7.88 25.48 -10.89
C ILE A 8 7.53 25.35 -12.39
N PRO A 9 8.39 24.71 -13.22
CA PRO A 9 8.15 24.54 -14.65
C PRO A 9 6.84 23.84 -14.97
N ARG A 10 6.30 24.13 -16.15
CA ARG A 10 5.06 23.49 -16.60
C ARG A 10 5.27 22.00 -16.87
N GLY A 11 4.37 21.17 -16.36
CA GLY A 11 4.45 19.72 -16.53
C GLY A 11 5.33 19.00 -15.51
N THR A 12 5.96 19.74 -14.58
CA THR A 12 6.71 19.14 -13.47
C THR A 12 5.80 18.23 -12.65
N ARG A 13 6.19 16.97 -12.51
CA ARG A 13 5.48 16.02 -11.64
C ARG A 13 6.06 16.10 -10.23
N PRO A 14 5.29 15.71 -9.20
CA PRO A 14 5.78 15.70 -7.81
C PRO A 14 7.04 14.85 -7.62
N ILE A 15 7.22 13.80 -8.43
CA ILE A 15 8.41 12.94 -8.38
C ILE A 15 9.67 13.68 -8.85
N ASP A 16 9.57 14.50 -9.90
CA ASP A 16 10.72 15.21 -10.48
C ASP A 16 11.26 16.25 -9.46
N LEU A 17 10.34 16.97 -8.81
CA LEU A 17 10.68 17.92 -7.76
C LEU A 17 11.22 17.24 -6.50
N ARG A 18 10.68 16.06 -6.14
CA ARG A 18 11.18 15.27 -5.03
C ARG A 18 12.61 14.79 -5.28
N ASP A 19 12.91 14.29 -6.47
CA ASP A 19 14.24 13.76 -6.80
C ASP A 19 15.30 14.87 -6.79
N LEU A 20 14.97 16.06 -7.31
CA LEU A 20 15.83 17.25 -7.20
C LEU A 20 16.10 17.61 -5.74
N LEU A 21 15.05 17.78 -4.93
CA LEU A 21 15.18 18.30 -3.56
C LEU A 21 15.79 17.30 -2.58
N LYS A 22 15.70 16.00 -2.88
CA LYS A 22 16.13 14.92 -1.98
C LYS A 22 17.58 15.09 -1.53
N GLU A 23 18.50 15.30 -2.47
CA GLU A 23 19.92 15.42 -2.14
C GLU A 23 20.18 16.66 -1.27
N HIS A 24 19.56 17.78 -1.61
CA HIS A 24 19.73 19.04 -0.87
C HIS A 24 19.15 18.96 0.54
N LEU A 25 17.96 18.39 0.70
CA LEU A 25 17.32 18.20 2.01
C LEU A 25 18.13 17.22 2.89
N TYR A 26 18.75 16.19 2.29
CA TYR A 26 19.56 15.23 3.05
C TYR A 26 20.81 15.85 3.67
N ARG A 27 21.39 16.89 3.05
CA ARG A 27 22.55 17.62 3.61
C ARG A 27 22.22 18.32 4.94
N PHE A 28 20.96 18.67 5.17
CA PHE A 28 20.47 19.24 6.45
C PHE A 28 19.85 18.18 7.37
N ASN A 29 20.10 16.89 7.10
CA ASN A 29 19.52 15.77 7.83
C ASN A 29 17.98 15.78 7.83
N ILE A 30 17.37 16.23 6.72
CA ILE A 30 15.92 16.24 6.49
C ILE A 30 15.58 15.03 5.62
N ARG A 31 15.25 13.91 6.26
CA ARG A 31 15.01 12.62 5.58
C ARG A 31 13.57 12.43 5.12
N TYR A 32 12.63 13.02 5.86
CA TYR A 32 11.20 12.93 5.60
C TYR A 32 10.63 14.30 5.32
N PHE A 33 9.95 14.39 4.20
CA PHE A 33 9.27 15.59 3.77
C PHE A 33 8.10 15.21 2.86
N ASP A 34 7.03 15.99 2.95
CA ASP A 34 5.89 15.91 2.03
C ASP A 34 6.00 17.02 0.99
N ILE A 35 5.61 16.74 -0.26
CA ILE A 35 5.56 17.74 -1.32
C ILE A 35 4.16 17.75 -1.90
N GLN A 36 3.52 18.91 -1.82
CA GLN A 36 2.25 19.17 -2.47
C GLN A 36 2.45 20.24 -3.53
N ILE A 37 2.21 19.89 -4.80
CA ILE A 37 2.20 20.85 -5.90
C ILE A 37 0.78 21.39 -6.05
N ASP A 38 0.66 22.71 -6.04
CA ASP A 38 -0.56 23.43 -6.40
C ASP A 38 -0.47 23.81 -7.89
N TYR A 39 -1.30 23.15 -8.70
CA TYR A 39 -1.37 23.34 -10.15
C TYR A 39 -2.19 24.56 -10.58
N THR A 40 -2.55 25.46 -9.65
CA THR A 40 -3.19 26.75 -9.97
C THR A 40 -2.26 27.68 -10.76
N ARG A 41 -2.78 28.86 -11.12
CA ARG A 41 -2.12 29.85 -12.00
C ARG A 41 -0.72 30.28 -11.53
N GLU A 42 -0.49 30.28 -10.21
CA GLU A 42 0.80 30.68 -9.59
C GLU A 42 1.84 29.54 -9.47
N ARG A 43 1.48 28.30 -9.84
CA ARG A 43 2.38 27.10 -9.87
C ARG A 43 3.39 27.07 -8.73
N LYS A 44 2.87 26.86 -7.54
CA LYS A 44 3.65 26.77 -6.30
C LYS A 44 3.66 25.34 -5.79
N ALA A 45 4.68 24.99 -5.02
CA ALA A 45 4.64 23.79 -4.20
C ALA A 45 4.88 24.14 -2.75
N ILE A 46 4.44 23.24 -1.88
CA ILE A 46 4.68 23.32 -0.45
C ILE A 46 5.45 22.07 -0.07
N ILE A 47 6.62 22.27 0.53
CA ILE A 47 7.36 21.22 1.22
C ILE A 47 7.01 21.31 2.70
N THR A 48 6.48 20.24 3.28
CA THR A 48 6.29 20.14 4.74
C THR A 48 7.45 19.36 5.34
N ILE A 49 8.13 19.96 6.30
CA ILE A 49 9.28 19.40 7.04
C ILE A 49 8.90 19.32 8.52
N GLU A 50 9.17 18.19 9.19
CA GLU A 50 8.83 18.02 10.61
C GLU A 50 9.58 19.01 11.51
N GLU A 51 10.91 19.03 11.41
CA GLU A 51 11.79 19.79 12.29
C GLU A 51 11.99 21.21 11.75
N GLU A 52 11.49 22.20 12.50
CA GLU A 52 11.54 23.60 12.10
C GLU A 52 12.97 24.16 12.02
N THR A 53 13.85 23.77 12.94
CA THR A 53 15.26 24.21 12.96
C THR A 53 15.96 23.87 11.64
N LYS A 54 15.86 22.62 11.19
CA LYS A 54 16.43 22.16 9.92
C LYS A 54 15.82 22.85 8.71
N ALA A 55 14.51 23.11 8.75
CA ALA A 55 13.83 23.85 7.69
C ALA A 55 14.34 25.30 7.59
N ARG A 56 14.62 25.95 8.71
CA ARG A 56 15.25 27.29 8.73
C ARG A 56 16.68 27.26 8.21
N GLU A 57 17.49 26.26 8.56
CA GLU A 57 18.85 26.07 8.02
C GLU A 57 18.84 25.88 6.50
N PHE A 58 17.91 25.07 5.98
CA PHE A 58 17.70 24.91 4.55
C PHE A 58 17.36 26.25 3.89
N LEU A 59 16.42 27.02 4.47
CA LEU A 59 16.05 28.34 3.96
C LEU A 59 17.17 29.38 4.05
N ALA A 60 18.07 29.29 5.03
CA ALA A 60 19.23 30.16 5.09
C ALA A 60 20.17 29.95 3.90
N THR A 61 20.19 28.73 3.33
CA THR A 61 21.04 28.38 2.19
C THR A 61 20.35 28.63 0.84
N PHE A 62 19.08 28.21 0.71
CA PHE A 62 18.35 28.18 -0.56
C PHE A 62 17.21 29.20 -0.66
N GLY A 63 16.84 29.84 0.45
CA GLY A 63 15.70 30.75 0.53
C GLY A 63 16.05 32.23 0.42
N GLY A 64 15.01 33.04 0.24
CA GLY A 64 15.13 34.49 0.18
C GLY A 64 15.41 35.04 -1.22
N LYS A 65 15.57 36.37 -1.31
CA LYS A 65 15.82 37.06 -2.60
C LYS A 65 17.23 36.81 -3.14
N HIS A 66 18.18 36.49 -2.26
CA HIS A 66 19.59 36.25 -2.59
C HIS A 66 20.07 34.98 -1.90
N PRO A 67 19.65 33.80 -2.38
CA PRO A 67 20.06 32.54 -1.75
C PRO A 67 21.55 32.30 -1.98
N VAL A 68 22.21 31.69 -0.98
CA VAL A 68 23.62 31.28 -1.05
C VAL A 68 23.83 30.27 -2.17
N GLN A 69 22.86 29.37 -2.36
CA GLN A 69 22.85 28.41 -3.46
C GLN A 69 21.52 28.49 -4.22
N ARG A 70 21.62 28.45 -5.55
CA ARG A 70 20.47 28.48 -6.45
C ARG A 70 20.15 27.07 -6.93
N LEU A 71 18.86 26.73 -6.96
CA LEU A 71 18.39 25.45 -7.50
C LEU A 71 17.59 25.70 -8.77
N PHE A 72 17.93 24.94 -9.81
CA PHE A 72 17.26 25.00 -11.08
C PHE A 72 16.51 23.71 -11.35
N LEU A 73 15.33 23.82 -11.94
CA LEU A 73 14.57 22.69 -12.45
C LEU A 73 14.16 23.01 -13.88
N LEU A 74 14.60 22.20 -14.85
CA LEU A 74 14.34 22.46 -16.28
C LEU A 74 14.65 23.92 -16.68
N GLU A 75 15.83 24.40 -16.28
CA GLU A 75 16.33 25.77 -16.54
C GLU A 75 15.62 26.90 -15.79
N GLU A 76 14.50 26.64 -15.09
CA GLU A 76 13.83 27.63 -14.24
C GLU A 76 14.47 27.69 -12.85
N LEU A 77 14.72 28.91 -12.35
CA LEU A 77 15.22 29.15 -11.01
C LEU A 77 14.10 28.99 -9.98
N LEU A 78 14.22 28.00 -9.10
CA LEU A 78 13.29 27.79 -8.01
C LEU A 78 13.50 28.83 -6.91
N GLU A 79 12.40 29.41 -6.43
CA GLU A 79 12.41 30.35 -5.31
C GLU A 79 11.83 29.69 -4.06
N PHE A 80 12.60 29.68 -2.97
CA PHE A 80 12.17 29.12 -1.69
C PHE A 80 11.85 30.23 -0.69
N GLY A 81 10.76 30.06 0.05
CA GLY A 81 10.36 30.98 1.10
C GLY A 81 9.52 30.32 2.18
N HIS A 82 9.45 30.97 3.33
CA HIS A 82 8.53 30.56 4.40
C HIS A 82 7.08 30.64 3.90
N SER A 83 6.27 29.61 4.14
CA SER A 83 4.83 29.68 3.83
C SER A 83 4.09 30.49 4.91
N THR A 84 3.41 31.57 4.54
CA THR A 84 2.70 32.45 5.47
C THR A 84 1.19 32.16 5.57
N HIS A 85 0.74 31.00 5.07
CA HIS A 85 -0.67 30.64 5.11
C HIS A 85 -1.12 30.33 6.54
N ARG A 86 -2.28 30.87 6.94
CA ARG A 86 -2.85 30.65 8.27
C ARG A 86 -3.17 29.16 8.45
N GLY A 87 -2.73 28.59 9.57
CA GLY A 87 -2.93 27.16 9.87
C GLY A 87 -1.90 26.23 9.23
N GLN A 88 -0.82 26.75 8.62
CA GLN A 88 0.31 25.94 8.16
C GLN A 88 1.48 25.97 9.16
N PRO A 89 2.20 24.85 9.33
CA PRO A 89 1.97 23.55 8.70
C PRO A 89 0.73 22.84 9.27
N ASP A 90 0.07 22.01 8.45
CA ASP A 90 -1.02 21.15 8.91
C ASP A 90 -0.53 20.20 10.02
N PRO A 91 -1.10 20.26 11.25
CA PRO A 91 -0.68 19.42 12.37
C PRO A 91 -0.73 17.92 12.05
N LEU A 92 -1.70 17.47 11.25
CA LEU A 92 -1.82 16.07 10.87
C LEU A 92 -0.67 15.64 9.96
N LYS A 93 -0.25 16.49 9.01
CA LYS A 93 0.90 16.19 8.15
C LYS A 93 2.19 16.12 8.95
N VAL A 94 2.40 17.04 9.89
CA VAL A 94 3.57 17.03 10.77
C VAL A 94 3.58 15.76 11.63
N ARG A 95 2.42 15.37 12.19
CA ARG A 95 2.28 14.12 12.95
C ARG A 95 2.60 12.90 12.10
N LEU A 96 2.10 12.81 10.87
CA LEU A 96 2.41 11.72 9.94
C LEU A 96 3.90 11.65 9.58
N LEU A 97 4.57 12.79 9.42
CA LEU A 97 6.02 12.83 9.19
C LEU A 97 6.79 12.34 10.43
N ARG A 98 6.36 12.74 11.63
CA ARG A 98 6.93 12.26 12.90
C ARG A 98 6.76 10.76 13.08
N GLU A 99 5.57 10.23 12.82
CA GLU A 99 5.29 8.80 12.87
C GLU A 99 6.18 8.03 11.87
N LYS A 100 6.35 8.53 10.65
CA LYS A 100 7.30 7.96 9.66
C LYS A 100 8.74 7.96 10.17
N ARG A 101 9.19 9.04 10.82
CA ARG A 101 10.52 9.14 11.42
C ARG A 101 10.70 8.11 12.54
N LEU A 102 9.74 8.01 13.45
CA LEU A 102 9.77 7.09 14.60
C LEU A 102 9.72 5.63 14.17
N CYS A 103 8.84 5.26 13.23
CA CYS A 103 8.73 3.89 12.72
C CYS A 103 10.02 3.40 12.04
N GLN A 104 10.78 4.30 11.40
CA GLN A 104 12.07 3.94 10.84
C GLN A 104 13.19 3.95 11.88
N TRP A 105 13.16 4.82 12.89
CA TRP A 105 14.12 4.77 14.00
C TRP A 105 14.03 3.46 14.79
N SER A 106 12.82 2.94 15.04
CA SER A 106 12.65 1.60 15.63
C SER A 106 13.18 0.46 14.75
N ALA A 107 13.38 0.70 13.45
CA ALA A 107 13.94 -0.27 12.51
C ALA A 107 15.44 -0.03 12.18
N SER A 108 16.04 1.08 12.63
CA SER A 108 17.34 1.58 12.14
C SER A 108 18.51 1.47 13.12
N GLU A 109 18.36 0.89 14.31
CA GLU A 109 19.51 0.66 15.21
C GLU A 109 20.54 -0.35 14.66
N THR A 110 20.33 -0.96 13.49
CA THR A 110 21.29 -1.90 12.88
C THR A 110 21.52 -1.76 11.39
N ILE A 111 20.92 -0.76 10.72
CA ILE A 111 20.86 -0.75 9.26
C ILE A 111 21.37 0.59 8.71
N ASP A 112 22.60 0.56 8.17
CA ASP A 112 23.26 1.64 7.43
C ASP A 112 22.30 2.24 6.36
N PRO A 113 22.07 3.56 6.32
CA PRO A 113 21.16 4.22 5.38
C PRO A 113 21.43 3.94 3.90
N GLN A 114 22.67 3.59 3.51
CA GLN A 114 22.95 3.15 2.13
C GLN A 114 22.31 1.80 1.80
N SER A 115 22.06 0.97 2.81
CA SER A 115 21.33 -0.27 2.61
C SER A 115 19.85 0.01 2.35
N PHE A 116 19.18 1.00 2.95
CA PHE A 116 17.75 1.26 2.72
C PHE A 116 17.41 1.66 1.27
N ILE A 117 18.32 2.34 0.58
CA ILE A 117 18.19 2.65 -0.85
C ILE A 117 18.43 1.39 -1.72
N LYS A 118 19.30 0.47 -1.27
CA LYS A 118 19.31 -0.93 -1.76
C LYS A 118 18.05 -1.70 -1.33
N THR A 119 17.36 -1.26 -0.28
CA THR A 119 16.22 -1.96 0.31
C THR A 119 14.90 -1.76 -0.44
N CYS A 120 14.64 -0.56 -0.96
CA CYS A 120 13.57 -0.33 -1.93
C CYS A 120 13.87 -0.92 -3.31
N THR A 121 14.97 -1.66 -3.46
CA THR A 121 15.37 -2.35 -4.68
C THR A 121 15.62 -3.84 -4.45
N TYR A 122 14.90 -4.47 -3.50
CA TYR A 122 15.06 -5.89 -3.18
C TYR A 122 14.65 -6.85 -4.31
N PHE A 123 13.78 -6.38 -5.22
CA PHE A 123 13.45 -7.08 -6.47
C PHE A 123 14.06 -6.36 -7.69
N LYS A 124 15.22 -5.70 -7.57
CA LYS A 124 15.94 -5.24 -8.76
C LYS A 124 16.40 -6.47 -9.57
N ALA A 125 15.99 -6.50 -10.83
CA ALA A 125 16.62 -7.29 -11.90
C ALA A 125 16.64 -8.82 -11.73
N ALA A 126 15.62 -9.43 -11.12
CA ALA A 126 15.24 -10.74 -11.65
C ALA A 126 14.50 -10.46 -12.97
N GLU A 127 14.91 -11.06 -14.09
CA GLU A 127 14.22 -10.92 -15.38
C GLU A 127 12.71 -11.22 -15.28
N ARG A 128 12.28 -11.90 -14.22
CA ARG A 128 10.88 -12.16 -13.89
C ARG A 128 10.62 -12.02 -12.38
N PRO A 129 9.60 -11.24 -11.96
CA PRO A 129 9.18 -11.22 -10.57
C PRO A 129 8.70 -12.62 -10.15
N PRO A 130 8.91 -13.04 -8.90
CA PRO A 130 8.47 -14.36 -8.46
C PRO A 130 6.93 -14.42 -8.46
N VAL A 131 6.40 -15.43 -9.15
CA VAL A 131 4.96 -15.66 -9.31
C VAL A 131 4.58 -16.92 -8.52
N PHE A 132 3.54 -16.82 -7.69
CA PHE A 132 3.00 -17.93 -6.91
C PHE A 132 1.54 -18.15 -7.26
N HIS A 133 1.17 -19.39 -7.56
CA HIS A 133 -0.21 -19.72 -7.93
C HIS A 133 -1.06 -19.97 -6.68
N ILE A 134 -2.21 -19.31 -6.62
CA ILE A 134 -3.18 -19.47 -5.53
C ILE A 134 -4.42 -20.21 -6.01
N VAL A 135 -5.01 -20.97 -5.09
CA VAL A 135 -6.24 -21.74 -5.27
C VAL A 135 -7.44 -20.95 -4.76
N SER A 136 -7.25 -20.12 -3.74
CA SER A 136 -8.33 -19.27 -3.25
C SER A 136 -7.78 -18.05 -2.51
N LEU A 137 -8.57 -16.98 -2.56
CA LEU A 137 -8.44 -15.81 -1.71
C LEU A 137 -9.58 -15.82 -0.69
N GLU A 138 -9.27 -15.50 0.55
CA GLU A 138 -10.21 -15.44 1.66
C GLU A 138 -9.95 -14.15 2.44
N THR A 139 -11.00 -13.54 2.97
CA THR A 139 -10.88 -12.42 3.92
C THR A 139 -11.57 -12.78 5.23
N GLY A 140 -11.11 -12.19 6.32
CA GLY A 140 -11.58 -12.59 7.63
C GLY A 140 -11.04 -11.75 8.76
N LEU A 141 -11.07 -12.34 9.94
CA LEU A 141 -10.62 -11.74 11.19
C LEU A 141 -9.69 -12.72 11.92
N TRP A 142 -8.85 -12.18 12.79
CA TRP A 142 -8.15 -13.00 13.76
C TRP A 142 -9.03 -13.21 14.99
N MET A 143 -9.14 -14.46 15.43
CA MET A 143 -9.80 -14.81 16.69
C MET A 143 -8.87 -15.65 17.55
N ARG A 144 -9.03 -15.58 18.87
CA ARG A 144 -8.40 -16.53 19.78
C ARG A 144 -9.35 -17.71 19.99
N ASP A 145 -8.83 -18.91 19.83
CA ASP A 145 -9.58 -20.12 20.18
C ASP A 145 -9.75 -20.24 21.71
N ARG A 146 -10.49 -21.26 22.16
CA ARG A 146 -10.72 -21.52 23.59
C ARG A 146 -9.44 -21.80 24.39
N LEU A 147 -8.33 -22.07 23.71
CA LEU A 147 -7.01 -22.30 24.30
C LEU A 147 -6.12 -21.05 24.20
N GLY A 148 -6.69 -19.90 23.81
CA GLY A 148 -5.99 -18.62 23.67
C GLY A 148 -5.11 -18.50 22.42
N LYS A 149 -5.11 -19.50 21.52
CA LYS A 149 -4.28 -19.51 20.31
C LYS A 149 -4.93 -18.71 19.20
N LEU A 150 -4.10 -17.98 18.46
CA LEU A 150 -4.56 -17.20 17.31
C LEU A 150 -5.02 -18.15 16.18
N SER A 151 -6.20 -17.87 15.65
CA SER A 151 -6.87 -18.64 14.60
C SER A 151 -7.48 -17.69 13.57
N PHE A 152 -7.40 -18.04 12.29
CA PHE A 152 -8.01 -17.23 11.24
C PHE A 152 -9.47 -17.63 11.07
N ASP A 153 -10.34 -16.67 11.31
CA ASP A 153 -11.76 -16.80 11.15
C ASP A 153 -12.21 -16.27 9.78
N GLN A 154 -12.63 -17.19 8.91
CA GLN A 154 -12.98 -16.87 7.53
C GLN A 154 -14.37 -16.24 7.46
N LYS A 155 -14.44 -15.00 6.97
CA LYS A 155 -15.71 -14.29 6.77
C LYS A 155 -16.16 -14.30 5.32
N TYR A 156 -15.21 -14.29 4.40
CA TYR A 156 -15.47 -14.42 2.97
C TYR A 156 -14.43 -15.32 2.31
N LYS A 157 -14.90 -16.06 1.30
CA LYS A 157 -14.04 -16.82 0.40
C LYS A 157 -14.40 -16.44 -1.02
N ASP A 158 -13.41 -15.97 -1.74
CA ASP A 158 -13.57 -15.62 -3.13
C ASP A 158 -13.94 -16.86 -3.95
N ALA A 159 -15.00 -16.74 -4.73
CA ALA A 159 -15.50 -17.83 -5.57
C ALA A 159 -14.61 -18.07 -6.80
N ARG A 160 -13.65 -17.17 -7.07
CA ARG A 160 -12.61 -17.37 -8.08
C ARG A 160 -11.59 -18.35 -7.51
N ASN A 161 -11.59 -19.57 -8.04
CA ASN A 161 -10.72 -20.67 -7.59
C ASN A 161 -9.29 -20.61 -8.16
N VAL A 162 -8.89 -19.49 -8.78
CA VAL A 162 -7.58 -19.34 -9.44
C VAL A 162 -7.09 -17.91 -9.37
N GLY A 163 -5.81 -17.75 -9.06
CA GLY A 163 -5.11 -16.48 -9.16
C GLY A 163 -3.60 -16.63 -9.02
N THR A 164 -2.90 -15.49 -8.98
CA THR A 164 -1.46 -15.43 -8.79
C THR A 164 -1.04 -14.30 -7.86
N ILE A 165 -0.04 -14.55 -7.03
CA ILE A 165 0.67 -13.54 -6.25
C ILE A 165 1.95 -13.18 -6.98
N ILE A 166 2.20 -11.90 -7.15
CA ILE A 166 3.40 -11.34 -7.78
C ILE A 166 4.03 -10.36 -6.80
N PHE A 167 5.32 -10.55 -6.49
CA PHE A 167 6.07 -9.62 -5.65
C PHE A 167 6.66 -8.52 -6.53
N GLY A 168 6.04 -7.34 -6.49
CA GLY A 168 6.56 -6.13 -7.12
C GLY A 168 7.63 -5.46 -6.28
N GLN A 169 8.14 -4.32 -6.74
CA GLN A 169 9.19 -3.58 -6.03
C GLN A 169 8.73 -3.04 -4.67
N ASN A 170 7.51 -2.47 -4.61
CA ASN A 170 6.97 -1.82 -3.41
C ASN A 170 5.61 -2.41 -2.97
N THR A 171 5.04 -3.30 -3.78
CA THR A 171 3.69 -3.82 -3.59
C THR A 171 3.66 -5.32 -3.87
N LEU A 172 2.96 -6.07 -3.03
CA LEU A 172 2.49 -7.41 -3.33
C LEU A 172 1.22 -7.27 -4.16
N VAL A 173 1.18 -7.91 -5.32
CA VAL A 173 0.04 -7.87 -6.24
C VAL A 173 -0.63 -9.23 -6.24
N ILE A 174 -1.93 -9.27 -5.94
CA ILE A 174 -2.76 -10.47 -6.10
C ILE A 174 -3.63 -10.28 -7.32
N TYR A 175 -3.41 -11.12 -8.32
CA TYR A 175 -4.27 -11.21 -9.50
C TYR A 175 -5.29 -12.33 -9.30
N LEU A 176 -6.54 -12.03 -9.63
CA LEU A 176 -7.67 -12.95 -9.52
C LEU A 176 -8.27 -13.19 -10.91
N GLU A 177 -8.33 -14.45 -11.32
CA GLU A 177 -8.92 -14.82 -12.60
C GLU A 177 -10.45 -14.77 -12.52
N LYS A 178 -11.08 -14.30 -13.60
CA LYS A 178 -12.53 -14.40 -13.75
C LYS A 178 -12.98 -15.87 -13.66
N SER A 179 -13.98 -16.14 -12.84
CA SER A 179 -14.58 -17.46 -12.71
C SER A 179 -15.46 -17.76 -13.92
N ARG A 180 -15.46 -19.04 -14.35
CA ARG A 180 -16.30 -19.53 -15.45
C ARG A 180 -17.79 -19.54 -15.12
N HIS A 181 -18.16 -19.49 -13.84
CA HIS A 181 -19.52 -19.81 -13.38
C HIS A 181 -20.25 -18.65 -12.69
N ARG A 182 -19.70 -17.43 -12.64
CA ARG A 182 -20.33 -16.26 -11.99
C ARG A 182 -19.96 -14.94 -12.68
N ASN A 183 -20.81 -13.91 -12.50
CA ASN A 183 -20.54 -12.48 -12.78
C ASN A 183 -19.34 -12.00 -11.95
N SER A 184 -18.16 -12.49 -12.29
CA SER A 184 -16.91 -12.17 -11.65
C SER A 184 -16.04 -11.50 -12.69
N TYR A 185 -15.32 -10.48 -12.28
CA TYR A 185 -14.40 -9.76 -13.13
C TYR A 185 -12.97 -10.23 -12.83
N HIS A 186 -12.05 -10.02 -13.78
CA HIS A 186 -10.63 -10.17 -13.51
C HIS A 186 -10.20 -9.09 -12.53
N GLY A 187 -9.72 -9.49 -11.36
CA GLY A 187 -9.38 -8.58 -10.27
C GLY A 187 -7.89 -8.42 -10.09
N ARG A 188 -7.48 -7.24 -9.60
CA ARG A 188 -6.13 -6.98 -9.12
C ARG A 188 -6.21 -6.30 -7.75
N ILE A 189 -5.50 -6.85 -6.78
CA ILE A 189 -5.39 -6.30 -5.42
C ILE A 189 -3.93 -5.91 -5.21
N ASP A 190 -3.71 -4.62 -4.96
CA ASP A 190 -2.38 -4.09 -4.65
C ASP A 190 -2.27 -3.87 -3.15
N ILE A 191 -1.32 -4.58 -2.53
CA ILE A 191 -1.00 -4.52 -1.11
C ILE A 191 0.40 -3.90 -0.97
N PRO A 192 0.50 -2.63 -0.59
CA PRO A 192 1.79 -2.01 -0.26
C PRO A 192 2.54 -2.78 0.83
N TYR A 193 3.86 -2.96 0.71
CA TYR A 193 4.61 -3.72 1.72
C TYR A 193 4.63 -3.04 3.10
N ASP A 194 4.55 -1.72 3.13
CA ASP A 194 4.44 -0.91 4.34
C ASP A 194 3.06 -1.02 5.02
N SER A 195 2.03 -1.47 4.29
CA SER A 195 0.73 -1.77 4.89
C SER A 195 0.67 -3.14 5.54
N ILE A 196 1.61 -4.06 5.29
CA ILE A 196 1.57 -5.39 5.91
C ILE A 196 2.10 -5.29 7.34
N GLU A 197 1.22 -5.55 8.30
CA GLU A 197 1.56 -5.56 9.73
C GLU A 197 2.14 -6.90 10.14
N ASN A 198 1.46 -7.99 9.79
CA ASN A 198 1.83 -9.35 10.16
C ASN A 198 1.64 -10.28 8.96
N ALA A 199 2.49 -11.30 8.84
CA ALA A 199 2.39 -12.30 7.79
C ALA A 199 2.64 -13.69 8.38
N ILE A 200 1.60 -14.52 8.37
CA ILE A 200 1.55 -15.80 9.07
C ILE A 200 1.36 -16.90 8.04
N THR A 201 2.14 -17.97 8.15
CA THR A 201 1.95 -19.15 7.31
C THR A 201 1.39 -20.29 8.13
N THR A 202 0.37 -20.96 7.58
CA THR A 202 -0.23 -22.14 8.20
C THR A 202 -0.24 -23.28 7.19
N SER A 203 -0.02 -24.50 7.67
CA SER A 203 -0.09 -25.69 6.82
C SER A 203 -1.31 -26.51 7.25
N SER A 204 -2.08 -26.96 6.29
CA SER A 204 -3.15 -27.96 6.50
C SER A 204 -2.82 -29.25 5.77
N SER A 205 -3.64 -30.27 5.98
CA SER A 205 -3.49 -31.55 5.26
C SER A 205 -3.53 -31.37 3.74
N LYS A 206 -4.35 -30.45 3.22
CA LYS A 206 -4.58 -30.25 1.78
C LYS A 206 -3.79 -29.09 1.18
N HIS A 207 -3.77 -27.92 1.85
CA HIS A 207 -3.16 -26.70 1.33
C HIS A 207 -2.34 -25.96 2.39
N ASP A 208 -1.36 -25.21 1.93
CA ASP A 208 -0.68 -24.23 2.77
C ASP A 208 -1.29 -22.86 2.52
N PHE A 209 -1.33 -22.05 3.56
CA PHE A 209 -1.91 -20.71 3.53
C PHE A 209 -0.87 -19.68 3.93
N LEU A 210 -0.95 -18.52 3.30
CA LEU A 210 -0.37 -17.29 3.81
C LEU A 210 -1.52 -16.39 4.25
N THR A 211 -1.42 -15.84 5.45
CA THR A 211 -2.38 -14.88 5.99
C THR A 211 -1.65 -13.59 6.33
N CYS A 212 -2.07 -12.48 5.73
CA CYS A 212 -1.52 -11.15 5.95
C CYS A 212 -2.53 -10.30 6.71
N THR A 213 -2.07 -9.65 7.78
CA THR A 213 -2.78 -8.55 8.44
C THR A 213 -2.29 -7.24 7.86
N LEU A 214 -3.21 -6.34 7.51
CA LEU A 214 -2.93 -5.06 6.88
C LEU A 214 -3.29 -3.89 7.81
N ARG A 215 -2.40 -2.91 7.94
CA ARG A 215 -2.65 -1.63 8.64
C ARG A 215 -3.62 -0.74 7.88
N THR A 216 -3.60 -0.84 6.55
CA THR A 216 -4.45 -0.04 5.66
C THR A 216 -5.10 -0.94 4.62
N LEU A 217 -6.27 -0.51 4.14
CA LEU A 217 -7.03 -1.26 3.16
C LEU A 217 -6.27 -1.34 1.83
N PRO A 218 -6.28 -2.50 1.17
CA PRO A 218 -5.59 -2.64 -0.10
C PRO A 218 -6.35 -1.94 -1.22
N LYS A 219 -5.66 -1.66 -2.32
CA LYS A 219 -6.31 -1.07 -3.50
C LYS A 219 -6.82 -2.19 -4.39
N VAL A 220 -8.13 -2.27 -4.55
CA VAL A 220 -8.78 -3.26 -5.42
C VAL A 220 -9.13 -2.63 -6.77
N TYR A 221 -8.84 -3.34 -7.84
CA TYR A 221 -9.06 -2.94 -9.21
C TYR A 221 -9.75 -4.05 -10.01
N GLU A 222 -10.56 -3.62 -10.98
CA GLU A 222 -11.11 -4.44 -12.05
C GLU A 222 -10.40 -4.12 -13.37
N PHE A 223 -10.10 -5.15 -14.17
CA PHE A 223 -9.63 -4.97 -15.53
C PHE A 223 -10.78 -4.67 -16.49
N VAL A 224 -10.76 -3.49 -17.13
CA VAL A 224 -11.67 -3.17 -18.23
C VAL A 224 -11.11 -3.72 -19.53
N GLY A 225 -11.71 -4.82 -19.99
CA GLY A 225 -11.35 -5.49 -21.25
C GLY A 225 -10.27 -6.57 -21.09
N GLU A 226 -10.52 -7.73 -21.71
CA GLU A 226 -9.71 -8.94 -21.53
C GLU A 226 -8.43 -8.98 -22.40
N LYS A 227 -8.32 -8.09 -23.41
CA LYS A 227 -7.26 -8.11 -24.43
C LYS A 227 -5.84 -7.93 -23.87
N ASN A 228 -5.69 -7.32 -22.69
CA ASN A 228 -4.40 -6.92 -22.12
C ASN A 228 -4.06 -7.59 -20.78
N LEU A 229 -4.79 -8.64 -20.38
CA LEU A 229 -4.52 -9.36 -19.11
C LEU A 229 -3.10 -9.93 -19.05
N HIS A 230 -2.54 -10.30 -20.21
CA HIS A 230 -1.18 -10.80 -20.36
C HIS A 230 -0.11 -9.81 -19.86
N LEU A 231 -0.35 -8.49 -19.92
CA LEU A 231 0.58 -7.46 -19.46
C LEU A 231 0.75 -7.45 -17.94
N TYR A 232 -0.21 -7.99 -17.20
CA TYR A 232 -0.24 -7.95 -15.73
C TYR A 232 0.15 -9.27 -15.07
N LEU A 233 0.15 -10.36 -15.83
CA LEU A 233 0.44 -11.71 -15.34
C LEU A 233 1.94 -12.05 -15.29
N GLY A 234 2.83 -11.14 -15.72
CA GLY A 234 4.28 -11.39 -15.79
C GLY A 234 4.67 -12.51 -16.77
N GLN A 235 3.69 -13.09 -17.46
CA GLN A 235 3.90 -14.01 -18.56
C GLN A 235 4.14 -13.16 -19.80
N LEU A 236 5.40 -13.07 -20.23
CA LEU A 236 5.71 -12.73 -21.60
C LEU A 236 4.87 -13.66 -22.48
N SER A 237 3.75 -13.16 -23.01
CA SER A 237 3.20 -13.73 -24.23
C SER A 237 4.38 -13.77 -25.20
N ARG A 238 4.76 -14.96 -25.67
CA ARG A 238 5.39 -15.06 -26.97
C ARG A 238 4.56 -14.17 -27.88
N ALA A 239 5.13 -13.04 -28.30
CA ALA A 239 4.44 -12.13 -29.18
C ALA A 239 3.93 -12.98 -30.35
N PRO A 240 2.62 -12.96 -30.68
CA PRO A 240 2.21 -13.50 -31.95
C PRO A 240 2.98 -12.70 -33.00
N SER A 241 3.84 -13.40 -33.73
CA SER A 241 4.56 -12.88 -34.88
C SER A 241 3.54 -12.62 -35.99
N SER A 242 2.77 -11.55 -35.85
CA SER A 242 1.90 -11.04 -36.90
C SER A 242 2.31 -9.59 -37.14
N LYS A 243 3.12 -9.39 -38.18
CA LYS A 243 3.25 -8.11 -38.87
C LYS A 243 1.83 -7.65 -39.23
N GLY A 244 1.35 -6.59 -38.60
CA GLY A 244 -0.01 -6.10 -38.83
C GLY A 244 -0.32 -4.85 -38.02
N GLU A 245 -0.06 -3.72 -38.65
CA GLU A 245 -0.65 -2.39 -38.42
C GLU A 245 -0.58 -1.78 -37.00
N ILE A 246 0.32 -0.79 -36.91
CA ILE A 246 0.49 0.15 -35.81
C ILE A 246 -0.75 1.07 -35.75
N SER A 247 -1.79 0.65 -35.04
CA SER A 247 -2.86 1.55 -34.56
C SER A 247 -2.30 2.44 -33.43
N ARG A 248 -1.85 3.65 -33.79
CA ARG A 248 -1.45 4.73 -32.87
C ARG A 248 -2.65 5.39 -32.17
N SER A 249 -3.35 4.67 -31.30
CA SER A 249 -4.21 5.28 -30.29
C SER A 249 -3.75 4.84 -28.90
N PRO A 250 -3.63 5.75 -27.91
CA PRO A 250 -3.32 5.36 -26.55
C PRO A 250 -4.59 4.74 -25.98
N LYS A 251 -4.80 3.44 -26.18
CA LYS A 251 -5.89 2.70 -25.53
C LYS A 251 -5.64 2.80 -24.04
N SER A 252 -6.39 3.67 -23.37
CA SER A 252 -6.32 3.86 -21.93
C SER A 252 -6.42 2.49 -21.26
N HIS A 253 -5.36 2.09 -20.58
CA HIS A 253 -5.34 0.90 -19.75
C HIS A 253 -6.22 1.18 -18.53
N THR A 254 -7.53 1.05 -18.66
CA THR A 254 -8.45 1.48 -17.62
C THR A 254 -8.59 0.37 -16.58
N LEU A 255 -7.78 0.44 -15.52
CA LEU A 255 -8.10 -0.24 -14.27
C LEU A 255 -9.20 0.56 -13.58
N LEU A 256 -10.35 -0.06 -13.31
CA LEU A 256 -11.40 0.58 -12.52
C LEU A 256 -11.20 0.26 -11.05
N ARG A 257 -11.06 1.29 -10.21
CA ARG A 257 -10.98 1.09 -8.76
C ARG A 257 -12.33 0.57 -8.26
N ARG A 258 -12.30 -0.50 -7.47
CA ARG A 258 -13.48 -1.11 -6.84
C ARG A 258 -13.33 -1.08 -5.31
N CYS A 259 -14.46 -1.05 -4.62
CA CYS A 259 -14.53 -1.20 -3.17
C CYS A 259 -15.06 -2.58 -2.77
N ASN A 260 -15.39 -3.46 -3.73
CA ASN A 260 -15.86 -4.82 -3.50
C ASN A 260 -14.94 -5.83 -4.21
N LEU A 261 -14.99 -7.09 -3.78
CA LEU A 261 -14.26 -8.19 -4.44
C LEU A 261 -15.12 -8.91 -5.50
N SER A 262 -16.43 -8.86 -5.37
CA SER A 262 -17.39 -9.45 -6.31
C SER A 262 -18.63 -8.56 -6.37
N SER A 263 -19.31 -8.51 -7.51
CA SER A 263 -20.56 -7.76 -7.69
C SER A 263 -21.73 -8.31 -6.86
N ASN A 264 -21.61 -9.55 -6.37
CA ASN A 264 -22.71 -10.27 -5.72
C ASN A 264 -22.52 -10.37 -4.19
N VAL A 265 -21.66 -9.54 -3.62
CA VAL A 265 -21.23 -9.61 -2.22
C VAL A 265 -21.21 -8.19 -1.65
N ASP A 266 -21.53 -8.06 -0.37
CA ASP A 266 -21.52 -6.78 0.35
C ASP A 266 -20.24 -5.99 0.10
N ASP A 267 -20.40 -4.67 -0.07
CA ASP A 267 -19.32 -3.72 -0.37
C ASP A 267 -18.22 -3.69 0.71
N ASN A 268 -18.49 -4.23 1.89
CA ASN A 268 -17.57 -4.20 3.02
C ASN A 268 -16.53 -5.33 3.02
N VAL A 269 -16.66 -6.33 2.16
CA VAL A 269 -15.77 -7.51 2.17
C VAL A 269 -14.33 -7.17 1.76
N ALA A 270 -14.14 -6.17 0.89
CA ALA A 270 -12.80 -5.68 0.55
C ALA A 270 -12.19 -4.76 1.62
N LEU A 271 -13.00 -4.32 2.59
CA LEU A 271 -12.56 -3.49 3.72
C LEU A 271 -12.02 -4.33 4.89
N CYS A 272 -11.98 -5.66 4.77
CA CYS A 272 -11.29 -6.49 5.75
C CYS A 272 -9.79 -6.18 5.75
N THR A 273 -9.17 -6.21 6.92
CA THR A 273 -7.71 -6.01 7.08
C THR A 273 -6.93 -7.32 7.06
N VAL A 274 -7.60 -8.48 7.15
CA VAL A 274 -6.93 -9.79 7.13
C VAL A 274 -7.26 -10.54 5.84
N TYR A 275 -6.21 -10.82 5.06
CA TYR A 275 -6.29 -11.56 3.79
C TYR A 275 -5.56 -12.88 3.92
N ARG A 276 -6.23 -13.99 3.58
CA ARG A 276 -5.66 -15.33 3.52
C ARG A 276 -5.67 -15.85 2.09
N VAL A 277 -4.53 -16.32 1.62
CA VAL A 277 -4.35 -16.94 0.31
C VAL A 277 -3.99 -18.41 0.49
N SER A 278 -4.69 -19.28 -0.22
CA SER A 278 -4.39 -20.71 -0.27
C SER A 278 -3.47 -20.99 -1.45
N LEU A 279 -2.33 -21.63 -1.19
CA LEU A 279 -1.30 -21.90 -2.19
C LEU A 279 -1.56 -23.24 -2.90
N ARG A 280 -1.24 -23.31 -4.19
CA ARG A 280 -1.46 -24.51 -5.00
C ARG A 280 -0.57 -25.69 -4.58
N HIS A 281 0.65 -25.41 -4.14
CA HIS A 281 1.62 -26.43 -3.75
C HIS A 281 2.23 -26.11 -2.39
N LYS A 282 2.38 -27.11 -1.51
CA LYS A 282 2.97 -26.93 -0.16
C LYS A 282 4.38 -26.34 -0.22
N GLN A 283 5.18 -26.75 -1.20
CA GLN A 283 6.53 -26.21 -1.40
C GLN A 283 6.57 -24.70 -1.72
N GLN A 284 5.46 -24.13 -2.22
CA GLN A 284 5.38 -22.67 -2.46
C GLN A 284 5.34 -21.89 -1.15
N ALA A 285 4.81 -22.45 -0.06
CA ALA A 285 4.66 -21.74 1.21
C ALA A 285 6.01 -21.35 1.80
N SER A 286 6.97 -22.28 1.81
CA SER A 286 8.32 -22.02 2.31
C SER A 286 9.04 -20.96 1.46
N ARG A 287 8.89 -21.01 0.12
CA ARG A 287 9.49 -20.03 -0.80
C ARG A 287 8.85 -18.66 -0.62
N LEU A 288 7.52 -18.60 -0.59
CA LEU A 288 6.75 -17.37 -0.36
C LEU A 288 7.14 -16.72 0.98
N LEU A 289 7.29 -17.52 2.04
CA LEU A 289 7.73 -17.03 3.35
C LEU A 289 9.15 -16.46 3.30
N GLN A 290 10.06 -17.04 2.50
CA GLN A 290 11.39 -16.46 2.31
C GLN A 290 11.32 -15.07 1.66
N PHE A 291 10.41 -14.86 0.70
CA PHE A 291 10.21 -13.54 0.10
C PHE A 291 9.60 -12.55 1.08
N ILE A 292 8.64 -12.98 1.88
CA ILE A 292 8.00 -12.13 2.89
C ILE A 292 8.98 -11.74 4.00
N ARG A 293 9.83 -12.65 4.45
CA ARG A 293 10.88 -12.36 5.43
C ARG A 293 11.95 -11.40 4.92
N ARG A 294 12.04 -11.19 3.61
CA ARG A 294 12.91 -10.18 2.99
C ARG A 294 12.25 -8.80 2.95
N ILE A 295 10.96 -8.70 3.27
CA ILE A 295 10.27 -7.43 3.38
C ILE A 295 10.77 -6.73 4.66
N PRO A 296 11.40 -5.55 4.55
CA PRO A 296 12.08 -4.90 5.68
C PRO A 296 11.12 -4.34 6.72
N THR A 297 9.90 -3.98 6.29
CA THR A 297 8.86 -3.42 7.16
C THR A 297 8.22 -4.47 8.08
N LEU A 298 8.43 -5.76 7.80
CA LEU A 298 7.95 -6.86 8.62
C LEU A 298 9.04 -7.28 9.60
N HIS A 299 8.83 -7.09 10.91
CA HIS A 299 9.76 -7.64 11.89
C HIS A 299 9.68 -9.17 11.86
N ARG A 300 10.83 -9.83 12.06
CA ARG A 300 10.88 -11.31 12.15
C ARG A 300 9.98 -11.87 13.25
N LYS A 301 9.74 -11.09 14.30
CA LYS A 301 8.83 -11.43 15.39
C LYS A 301 7.39 -11.53 14.89
N ASP A 302 7.00 -10.81 13.85
CA ASP A 302 5.63 -10.74 13.32
C ASP A 302 5.28 -11.90 12.36
N CYS A 303 6.24 -12.82 12.16
CA CYS A 303 6.10 -14.02 11.33
C CYS A 303 5.88 -15.25 12.22
N PHE A 304 4.62 -15.61 12.49
CA PHE A 304 4.29 -16.78 13.31
C PHE A 304 3.73 -17.95 12.49
N LYS A 305 3.63 -19.13 13.13
CA LYS A 305 2.78 -20.24 12.69
C LYS A 305 1.54 -20.27 13.57
N THR A 306 0.35 -20.35 12.98
CA THR A 306 -0.92 -20.46 13.72
C THR A 306 -1.69 -21.71 13.36
N THR A 307 -2.68 -22.03 14.18
CA THR A 307 -3.59 -23.17 13.99
C THR A 307 -4.81 -22.75 13.19
N VAL A 308 -5.29 -23.62 12.30
CA VAL A 308 -6.55 -23.43 11.58
C VAL A 308 -7.69 -23.76 12.55
N PRO A 309 -8.71 -22.90 12.72
CA PRO A 309 -9.82 -23.22 13.61
C PRO A 309 -10.61 -24.43 13.07
N SER A 310 -11.13 -25.23 14.00
CA SER A 310 -11.90 -26.44 13.69
C SER A 310 -13.36 -26.18 13.29
N GLY A 311 -13.85 -24.94 13.38
CA GLY A 311 -15.24 -24.57 13.05
C GLY A 311 -15.34 -23.25 12.28
N ARG A 312 -16.39 -23.11 11.46
CA ARG A 312 -16.77 -21.84 10.81
C ARG A 312 -17.57 -20.98 11.79
N THR A 313 -17.25 -19.70 11.90
CA THR A 313 -18.12 -18.72 12.55
C THR A 313 -19.15 -18.16 11.56
N LYS A 314 -20.01 -17.26 12.06
CA LYS A 314 -21.03 -16.58 11.25
C LYS A 314 -20.42 -15.39 10.50
N SER A 315 -21.15 -14.86 9.51
CA SER A 315 -20.69 -13.69 8.74
C SER A 315 -20.56 -12.44 9.62
N VAL A 316 -19.72 -11.49 9.21
CA VAL A 316 -19.58 -10.21 9.92
C VAL A 316 -20.90 -9.46 10.01
N ALA A 317 -21.69 -9.45 8.92
CA ALA A 317 -23.01 -8.81 8.89
C ALA A 317 -23.94 -9.41 9.95
N PHE A 318 -23.96 -10.74 10.08
CA PHE A 318 -24.77 -11.41 11.11
C PHE A 318 -24.26 -11.09 12.52
N GLU A 319 -22.95 -11.06 12.73
CA GLU A 319 -22.37 -10.71 14.04
C GLU A 319 -22.68 -9.26 14.43
N TYR A 320 -22.69 -8.35 13.44
CA TYR A 320 -23.07 -6.96 13.61
C TYR A 320 -24.57 -6.80 13.90
N GLU A 321 -25.43 -7.51 13.18
CA GLU A 321 -26.88 -7.53 13.42
C GLU A 321 -27.21 -8.06 14.83
N VAL A 322 -26.55 -9.12 15.27
CA VAL A 322 -26.70 -9.62 16.66
C VAL A 322 -26.17 -8.61 17.68
N LEU A 323 -25.08 -7.90 17.37
CA LEU A 323 -24.56 -6.85 18.25
C LEU A 323 -25.54 -5.69 18.34
N GLU A 324 -26.08 -5.20 17.22
CA GLU A 324 -27.08 -4.13 17.19
C GLU A 324 -28.36 -4.55 17.91
N HIS A 325 -28.85 -5.78 17.70
CA HIS A 325 -29.99 -6.30 18.43
C HIS A 325 -29.73 -6.31 19.94
N LYS A 326 -28.59 -6.84 20.38
CA LYS A 326 -28.22 -6.85 21.80
C LYS A 326 -28.08 -5.43 22.36
N LEU A 327 -27.45 -4.52 21.61
CA LEU A 327 -27.31 -3.12 22.01
C LEU A 327 -28.66 -2.40 22.07
N SER A 328 -29.61 -2.77 21.20
CA SER A 328 -30.98 -2.26 21.25
C SER A 328 -31.77 -2.81 22.44
N ASP A 329 -31.52 -4.06 22.85
CA ASP A 329 -32.08 -4.65 24.08
C ASP A 329 -31.50 -3.97 25.34
N PHE A 330 -30.24 -3.48 25.27
CA PHE A 330 -29.59 -2.66 26.30
C PHE A 330 -30.05 -1.19 26.29
N GLY A 331 -31.31 -0.90 25.91
CA GLY A 331 -31.94 0.42 25.83
C GLY A 331 -32.03 1.25 27.13
N ILE A 332 -31.01 1.25 28.00
CA ILE A 332 -30.86 2.04 29.23
C ILE A 332 -29.59 2.93 29.18
N LEU A 333 -29.04 3.22 27.99
CA LEU A 333 -28.01 4.27 27.83
C LEU A 333 -28.45 5.42 26.92
N LYS A 334 -29.75 5.73 26.88
CA LYS A 334 -30.30 6.98 26.33
C LYS A 334 -29.94 8.24 27.15
N HIS A 335 -28.98 8.17 28.07
CA HIS A 335 -28.57 9.30 28.93
C HIS A 335 -27.07 9.61 28.92
N LEU A 336 -26.32 9.18 27.90
CA LEU A 336 -25.02 9.80 27.63
C LEU A 336 -25.22 10.94 26.63
N ASP A 337 -25.68 12.07 27.16
CA ASP A 337 -25.55 13.37 26.52
C ASP A 337 -24.06 13.59 26.21
N PHE A 338 -23.68 13.34 24.96
CA PHE A 338 -22.47 13.94 24.42
C PHE A 338 -22.78 15.43 24.17
N ASN A 339 -22.69 16.22 25.23
CA ASN A 339 -22.47 17.66 25.10
C ASN A 339 -21.04 17.84 24.56
N LEU A 340 -20.94 18.08 23.26
CA LEU A 340 -19.76 18.63 22.58
C LEU A 340 -20.13 19.97 21.96
#